data_AF-A0A9P9QR02-F1
#
_entry.id   AF-A0A9P9QR02-F1
#
_cell.length_a   1.000
_cell.length_b   1.000
_cell.length_c   1.000
_cell.angle_alpha   90.00
_cell.angle_beta   90.00
_cell.angle_gamma   90.00
#
_symmetry.space_group_name_H-M   'P 1'
#
loop_
_entity.id
_entity.type
_entity.pdbx_description
1 polymer ?
#
loop_
_entity_poly.entity_id
_entity_poly.type
_entity_poly.pdbx_seq_one_letter_code
_entity_poly.pdbx_strand_id
1 'polypeptide(L)'
;MALTHAEKTAIGLELKDQLWGTPYACTSLTIVSGGTANFLYRGVLAQTLPDGERTIVVKHAREFVSANRGFALDVSRCSYEVNMLNALAAFQVGLKDRVRIRTPRLYHFDRSTSTQIIEDLSNSVSMTEALVSNAPFTAGPTALGKVMGTWIRRFHCWTADVNQKPLRRLVYDNSAMRKIRYDISYGAFTTILKKFPDIWEAKGHILDEVKSMATAEYAKVPDDESDMLWGLIHGDFWTGNVLMPSSNDGEPLEGIIELFIIDWEMAQYGRIEYDLGQMIGDMYERKVFAKAENALPLIQGFLSGYGALSDEEAFRVAIHAGQHLVCWYIRRDPNSSLTGIEDQVGEAMRIGSDFIVNGWARDRDWFASTDLACLFDIATKSQ
;
A
#
# COMPACT_ATOMS: atom_id res chain seq x y z
N MET A 1 0.16 24.04 -0.57
CA MET A 1 0.89 24.03 -1.87
C MET A 1 2.07 23.07 -1.77
N ALA A 2 2.34 22.29 -2.83
CA ALA A 2 3.54 21.46 -2.91
C ALA A 2 4.80 22.33 -2.90
N LEU A 3 5.92 21.79 -2.42
CA LEU A 3 7.23 22.45 -2.58
C LEU A 3 7.61 22.50 -4.06
N THR A 4 8.19 23.62 -4.47
CA THR A 4 8.76 23.79 -5.80
C THR A 4 9.96 22.86 -5.99
N HIS A 5 10.33 22.60 -7.25
CA HIS A 5 11.54 21.83 -7.56
C HIS A 5 12.80 22.45 -6.93
N ALA A 6 12.91 23.78 -6.95
CA ALA A 6 14.05 24.49 -6.36
C ALA A 6 14.15 24.28 -4.84
N GLU A 7 13.03 24.32 -4.12
CA GLU A 7 13.03 24.06 -2.66
C GLU A 7 13.38 22.60 -2.35
N LYS A 8 12.89 21.64 -3.13
CA LYS A 8 13.27 20.23 -2.98
C LYS A 8 14.77 20.03 -3.27
N THR A 9 15.32 20.74 -4.24
CA THR A 9 16.77 20.71 -4.52
C THR A 9 17.58 21.30 -3.36
N ALA A 10 17.12 22.38 -2.72
CA ALA A 10 17.77 22.95 -1.55
C ALA A 10 17.85 21.96 -0.37
N ILE A 11 16.74 21.26 -0.07
CA ILE A 11 16.72 20.19 0.93
C ILE A 11 17.73 19.08 0.56
N GLY A 12 17.82 18.72 -0.73
CA GLY A 12 18.82 17.75 -1.20
C GLY A 12 20.26 18.22 -0.96
N LEU A 13 20.56 19.50 -1.15
CA LEU A 13 21.90 20.04 -0.86
C LEU A 13 22.21 19.98 0.65
N GLU A 14 21.25 20.36 1.51
CA GLU A 14 21.39 20.23 2.97
C GLU A 14 21.68 18.79 3.39
N LEU A 15 20.94 17.82 2.84
CA LEU A 15 21.13 16.40 3.12
C LEU A 15 22.51 15.91 2.64
N LYS A 16 22.96 16.35 1.46
CA LYS A 16 24.29 16.00 0.96
C LYS A 16 25.40 16.47 1.90
N ASP A 17 25.27 17.68 2.44
CA ASP A 17 26.21 18.24 3.41
C ASP A 17 26.15 17.48 4.74
N GLN A 18 24.96 17.06 5.20
CA GLN A 18 24.81 16.24 6.40
C GLN A 18 25.44 14.84 6.27
N LEU A 19 25.37 14.25 5.07
CA LEU A 19 25.97 12.95 4.79
C LEU A 19 27.49 13.03 4.60
N TRP A 20 28.05 14.23 4.47
CA TRP A 20 29.49 14.43 4.33
C TRP A 20 30.25 13.89 5.55
N GLY A 21 31.35 13.19 5.31
CA GLY A 21 32.15 12.55 6.36
C GLY A 21 31.56 11.24 6.91
N THR A 22 30.38 10.83 6.47
CA THR A 22 29.80 9.50 6.79
C THR A 22 30.11 8.48 5.69
N PRO A 23 29.94 7.17 5.94
CA PRO A 23 30.00 6.14 4.89
C PRO A 23 28.99 6.34 3.75
N TYR A 24 27.96 7.17 3.96
CA TYR A 24 26.88 7.45 3.01
C TYR A 24 27.08 8.76 2.24
N ALA A 25 28.26 9.37 2.33
CA ALA A 25 28.58 10.58 1.59
C ALA A 25 28.31 10.41 0.08
N CYS A 26 27.52 11.31 -0.50
CA CYS A 26 27.13 11.24 -1.91
C CYS A 26 27.87 12.26 -2.77
N THR A 27 28.28 11.85 -3.97
CA THR A 27 28.76 12.75 -5.02
C THR A 27 27.62 13.58 -5.61
N SER A 28 26.43 12.99 -5.73
CA SER A 28 25.20 13.65 -6.17
C SER A 28 23.99 13.11 -5.41
N LEU A 29 22.99 13.97 -5.22
CA LEU A 29 21.63 13.60 -4.80
C LEU A 29 20.66 14.10 -5.87
N THR A 30 19.82 13.21 -6.40
CA THR A 30 18.79 13.54 -7.40
C THR A 30 17.42 13.25 -6.82
N ILE A 31 16.44 14.13 -7.06
CA ILE A 31 15.07 13.93 -6.56
C ILE A 31 14.49 12.67 -7.23
N VAL A 32 13.92 11.79 -6.42
CA VAL A 32 13.15 10.64 -6.88
C VAL A 32 11.68 11.03 -6.92
N SER A 33 11.02 10.76 -8.04
CA SER A 33 9.58 10.88 -8.19
C SER A 33 8.88 9.66 -7.62
N GLY A 34 7.64 9.83 -7.16
CA GLY A 34 6.90 8.78 -6.44
C GLY A 34 7.05 8.97 -4.94
N GLY A 35 5.95 8.88 -4.20
CA GLY A 35 5.86 9.23 -2.77
C GLY A 35 5.19 10.59 -2.53
N THR A 36 4.20 10.61 -1.65
CA THR A 36 3.40 11.80 -1.34
C THR A 36 3.76 12.44 0.01
N ALA A 37 4.31 11.64 0.93
CA ALA A 37 4.59 12.04 2.32
C ALA A 37 6.02 12.56 2.53
N ASN A 38 7.04 11.84 2.05
CA ASN A 38 8.44 12.14 2.34
C ASN A 38 9.20 12.75 1.16
N PHE A 39 10.37 13.30 1.44
CA PHE A 39 11.32 13.76 0.44
C PHE A 39 12.28 12.63 0.10
N LEU A 40 12.27 12.21 -1.16
CA LEU A 40 13.06 11.08 -1.63
C LEU A 40 14.14 11.57 -2.59
N TYR A 41 15.37 11.13 -2.34
CA TYR A 41 16.52 11.40 -3.19
C TYR A 41 17.26 10.11 -3.47
N ARG A 42 17.74 9.94 -4.70
CA ARG A 42 18.72 8.92 -5.04
C ARG A 42 20.10 9.53 -4.92
N GLY A 43 20.94 8.90 -4.11
CA GLY A 43 22.33 9.29 -3.94
C GLY A 43 23.28 8.38 -4.69
N VAL A 44 24.24 8.98 -5.39
CA VAL A 44 25.42 8.26 -5.90
C VAL A 44 26.52 8.39 -4.87
N LEU A 45 26.92 7.28 -4.25
CA LEU A 45 27.89 7.27 -3.17
C LEU A 45 29.28 7.66 -3.65
N ALA A 46 30.04 8.35 -2.80
CA ALA A 46 31.45 8.67 -3.02
C ALA A 46 32.35 7.44 -2.85
N GLN A 47 31.93 6.47 -2.03
CA GLN A 47 32.59 5.19 -1.83
C GLN A 47 31.55 4.07 -1.89
N THR A 48 31.89 2.96 -2.53
CA THR A 48 31.05 1.77 -2.55
C THR A 48 30.83 1.24 -1.13
N LEU A 49 29.60 0.83 -0.80
CA LEU A 49 29.30 0.17 0.48
C LEU A 49 29.94 -1.21 0.57
N PRO A 50 30.06 -1.81 1.78
CA PRO A 50 30.66 -3.13 1.97
C PRO A 50 29.97 -4.26 1.18
N ASP A 51 28.70 -4.10 0.83
CA ASP A 51 27.91 -5.04 0.03
C ASP A 51 28.01 -4.81 -1.48
N GLY A 52 28.81 -3.83 -1.91
CA GLY A 52 29.03 -3.50 -3.32
C GLY A 52 28.11 -2.43 -3.88
N GLU A 53 27.15 -1.92 -3.11
CA GLU A 53 26.21 -0.91 -3.57
C GLU A 53 26.89 0.43 -3.84
N ARG A 54 26.49 1.09 -4.93
CA ARG A 54 26.99 2.42 -5.35
C ARG A 54 25.93 3.50 -5.26
N THR A 55 24.68 3.11 -5.07
CA THR A 55 23.57 4.05 -4.94
C THR A 55 22.73 3.72 -3.70
N ILE A 56 22.11 4.76 -3.16
CA ILE A 56 21.23 4.70 -1.99
C ILE A 56 20.00 5.56 -2.24
N VAL A 57 18.92 5.26 -1.52
CA VAL A 57 17.79 6.18 -1.39
C VAL A 57 17.87 6.87 -0.04
N VAL A 58 17.81 8.19 -0.06
CA VAL A 58 17.72 9.06 1.12
C VAL A 58 16.25 9.45 1.26
N LYS A 59 15.60 8.97 2.32
CA LYS A 59 14.21 9.26 2.65
C LYS A 59 14.17 10.19 3.85
N HIS A 60 13.75 11.43 3.62
CA HIS A 60 13.75 12.48 4.63
C HIS A 60 12.32 12.91 4.99
N ALA A 61 11.99 12.88 6.28
CA ALA A 61 10.68 13.26 6.80
C ALA A 61 10.68 14.68 7.36
N ARG A 62 9.62 15.42 7.06
CA ARG A 62 9.27 16.72 7.68
C ARG A 62 7.89 16.62 8.33
N GLU A 63 7.53 17.62 9.11
CA GLU A 63 6.26 17.80 9.83
C GLU A 63 5.03 18.04 8.92
N PHE A 64 5.20 17.85 7.61
CA PHE A 64 4.18 17.98 6.58
C PHE A 64 4.49 17.04 5.40
N VAL A 65 3.47 16.75 4.59
CA VAL A 65 3.63 15.89 3.39
C VAL A 65 4.36 16.63 2.27
N SER A 66 5.28 15.95 1.58
CA SER A 66 6.06 16.53 0.49
C SER A 66 5.21 17.03 -0.70
N ALA A 67 4.02 16.45 -0.88
CA ALA A 67 3.03 16.88 -1.86
C ALA A 67 2.22 18.13 -1.46
N ASN A 68 2.16 18.50 -0.18
CA ASN A 68 1.36 19.63 0.29
C ASN A 68 1.84 20.14 1.67
N ARG A 69 2.58 21.25 1.68
CA ARG A 69 3.05 21.90 2.93
C ARG A 69 1.94 22.27 3.91
N GLY A 70 0.70 22.42 3.44
CA GLY A 70 -0.46 22.74 4.29
C GLY A 70 -1.06 21.53 5.00
N PHE A 71 -0.59 20.32 4.70
CA PHE A 71 -1.04 19.09 5.35
C PHE A 71 0.03 18.64 6.33
N ALA A 72 -0.21 18.92 7.61
CA ALA A 72 0.67 18.49 8.69
C ALA A 72 0.73 16.95 8.77
N LEU A 73 1.92 16.41 8.97
CA LEU A 73 2.15 14.98 9.07
C LEU A 73 3.20 14.70 10.14
N ASP A 74 2.85 13.84 11.09
CA ASP A 74 3.73 13.52 12.21
C ASP A 74 5.05 12.88 11.74
N VAL A 75 6.18 13.41 12.20
CA VAL A 75 7.52 12.98 11.78
C VAL A 75 7.90 11.61 12.35
N SER A 76 7.32 11.20 13.49
CA SER A 76 7.62 9.93 14.14
C SER A 76 7.33 8.71 13.25
N ARG A 77 6.52 8.88 12.19
CA ARG A 77 6.31 7.89 11.12
C ARG A 77 7.60 7.28 10.58
N CYS A 78 8.68 8.07 10.49
CA CYS A 78 9.97 7.59 10.01
C CYS A 78 10.63 6.61 11.00
N SER A 79 10.36 6.76 12.30
CA SER A 79 10.83 5.82 13.32
C SER A 79 10.05 4.51 13.27
N TYR A 80 8.74 4.55 12.99
CA TYR A 80 7.94 3.34 12.82
C TYR A 80 8.35 2.54 11.60
N GLU A 81 8.61 3.20 10.47
CA GLU A 81 9.16 2.54 9.29
C GLU A 81 10.53 1.89 9.58
N VAL A 82 11.43 2.58 10.29
CA VAL A 82 12.73 2.01 10.71
C VAL A 82 12.54 0.77 11.56
N ASN A 83 11.64 0.81 12.54
CA ASN A 83 11.35 -0.33 13.39
C ASN A 83 10.79 -1.51 12.58
N MET A 84 9.91 -1.23 11.61
CA MET A 84 9.38 -2.24 10.71
C MET A 84 10.46 -2.84 9.82
N LEU A 85 11.29 -2.03 9.14
CA LEU A 85 12.36 -2.53 8.27
C LEU A 85 13.36 -3.39 9.04
N ASN A 86 13.70 -3.01 10.28
CA ASN A 86 14.56 -3.82 11.16
C ASN A 86 13.91 -5.17 11.52
N ALA A 87 12.62 -5.18 11.85
CA ALA A 87 11.92 -6.42 12.15
C ALA A 87 11.76 -7.32 10.91
N LEU A 88 11.47 -6.72 9.76
CA LEU A 88 11.28 -7.39 8.48
C LEU A 88 12.57 -8.00 7.93
N ALA A 89 13.74 -7.49 8.33
CA ALA A 89 15.02 -8.14 8.00
C ALA A 89 15.11 -9.59 8.51
N ALA A 90 14.42 -9.92 9.61
CA ALA A 90 14.31 -11.27 10.15
C ALA A 90 13.14 -12.07 9.54
N PHE A 91 12.20 -11.41 8.86
CA PHE A 91 11.06 -12.05 8.21
C PHE A 91 11.42 -12.45 6.78
N GLN A 92 11.75 -13.73 6.59
CA GLN A 92 12.08 -14.27 5.27
C GLN A 92 11.00 -15.23 4.77
N VAL A 93 10.42 -14.89 3.61
CA VAL A 93 9.58 -15.80 2.84
C VAL A 93 10.44 -16.42 1.73
N GLY A 94 10.57 -17.75 1.77
CA GLY A 94 11.34 -18.49 0.77
C GLY A 94 10.88 -18.25 -0.67
N LEU A 95 11.78 -18.52 -1.62
CA LEU A 95 11.52 -18.44 -3.06
C LEU A 95 10.32 -19.32 -3.45
N LYS A 96 9.38 -18.78 -4.23
CA LYS A 96 8.22 -19.52 -4.74
C LYS A 96 7.99 -19.18 -6.20
N ASP A 97 7.89 -20.18 -7.07
CA ASP A 97 7.61 -20.00 -8.50
C ASP A 97 8.59 -19.00 -9.18
N ARG A 98 9.88 -19.07 -8.81
CA ARG A 98 10.97 -18.14 -9.20
C ARG A 98 10.83 -16.69 -8.71
N VAL A 99 9.80 -16.38 -7.94
CA VAL A 99 9.58 -15.06 -7.36
C VAL A 99 10.00 -15.05 -5.89
N ARG A 100 10.77 -14.04 -5.50
CA ARG A 100 11.11 -13.73 -4.12
C ARG A 100 10.53 -12.36 -3.77
N ILE A 101 9.93 -12.22 -2.60
CA ILE A 101 9.47 -10.92 -2.11
C ILE A 101 10.28 -10.56 -0.88
N ARG A 102 10.87 -9.36 -0.88
CA ARG A 102 11.65 -8.83 0.24
C ARG A 102 11.29 -7.37 0.51
N THR A 103 11.88 -6.82 1.56
CA THR A 103 11.77 -5.40 1.89
C THR A 103 13.13 -4.74 1.66
N PRO A 104 13.18 -3.41 1.47
CA PRO A 104 14.45 -2.69 1.35
C PRO A 104 15.32 -2.89 2.60
N ARG A 105 16.63 -2.96 2.41
CA ARG A 105 17.57 -2.88 3.54
C ARG A 105 17.59 -1.45 4.08
N LEU A 106 17.55 -1.32 5.40
CA LEU A 106 17.85 -0.06 6.09
C LEU A 106 19.35 -0.02 6.38
N TYR A 107 20.06 0.92 5.78
CA TYR A 107 21.48 1.13 6.04
C TYR A 107 21.71 2.00 7.28
N HIS A 108 20.94 3.09 7.41
CA HIS A 108 21.13 4.04 8.50
C HIS A 108 19.85 4.83 8.80
N PHE A 109 19.74 5.29 10.04
CA PHE A 109 18.71 6.25 10.44
C PHE A 109 19.32 7.33 11.32
N ASP A 110 19.32 8.56 10.83
CA ASP A 110 19.64 9.74 11.62
C ASP A 110 18.35 10.27 12.26
N ARG A 111 18.20 9.99 13.56
CA ARG A 111 17.06 10.43 14.36
C ARG A 111 17.01 11.95 14.53
N SER A 112 18.14 12.65 14.49
CA SER A 112 18.19 14.10 14.70
C SER A 112 17.60 14.86 13.52
N THR A 113 17.77 14.34 12.31
CA THR A 113 17.27 14.93 11.06
C THR A 113 16.06 14.19 10.49
N SER A 114 15.63 13.09 11.11
CA SER A 114 14.55 12.22 10.62
C SER A 114 14.82 11.72 9.19
N THR A 115 16.07 11.30 8.96
CA THR A 115 16.58 10.88 7.65
C THR A 115 16.94 9.40 7.67
N GLN A 116 16.33 8.63 6.78
CA GLN A 116 16.64 7.23 6.56
C GLN A 116 17.52 7.08 5.32
N ILE A 117 18.50 6.19 5.40
CA ILE A 117 19.29 5.73 4.27
C ILE A 117 18.91 4.29 4.00
N ILE A 118 18.27 4.05 2.87
CA ILE A 118 17.72 2.75 2.48
C ILE A 118 18.30 2.30 1.15
N GLU A 119 18.19 1.00 0.89
CA GLU A 119 18.58 0.38 -0.36
C GLU A 119 17.95 1.05 -1.58
N ASP A 120 18.78 1.39 -2.57
CA ASP A 120 18.28 1.86 -3.87
C ASP A 120 17.89 0.67 -4.73
N LEU A 121 16.59 0.48 -4.89
CA LEU A 121 16.01 -0.53 -5.75
C LEU A 121 16.00 -0.06 -7.20
N SER A 122 17.18 0.33 -7.69
CA SER A 122 17.36 0.82 -9.05
C SER A 122 16.95 -0.24 -10.08
N ASN A 123 16.47 0.20 -11.24
CA ASN A 123 15.88 -0.66 -12.28
C ASN A 123 14.61 -1.39 -11.82
N SER A 124 13.80 -0.74 -10.97
CA SER A 124 12.45 -1.21 -10.65
C SER A 124 11.39 -0.23 -11.14
N VAL A 125 10.18 -0.76 -11.35
CA VAL A 125 8.96 0.00 -11.64
C VAL A 125 7.91 -0.37 -10.59
N SER A 126 7.00 0.55 -10.29
CA SER A 126 5.87 0.22 -9.43
C SER A 126 4.91 -0.73 -10.14
N MET A 127 4.22 -1.60 -9.39
CA MET A 127 3.18 -2.45 -9.98
C MET A 127 2.02 -1.61 -10.53
N THR A 128 1.74 -0.43 -9.95
CA THR A 128 0.82 0.54 -10.56
C THR A 128 1.27 0.91 -11.98
N GLU A 129 2.54 1.29 -12.19
CA GLU A 129 3.05 1.64 -13.52
C GLU A 129 2.96 0.48 -14.50
N ALA A 130 3.31 -0.74 -14.07
CA ALA A 130 3.21 -1.93 -14.91
C ALA A 130 1.76 -2.26 -15.29
N LEU A 131 0.81 -2.12 -14.36
CA LEU A 131 -0.62 -2.29 -14.62
C LEU A 131 -1.16 -1.26 -15.61
N VAL A 132 -0.83 0.01 -15.41
CA VAL A 132 -1.31 1.11 -16.26
C VAL A 132 -0.72 1.05 -17.67
N SER A 133 0.53 0.61 -17.80
CA SER A 133 1.19 0.41 -19.10
C SER A 133 0.82 -0.91 -19.79
N ASN A 134 0.03 -1.77 -19.14
CA ASN A 134 -0.23 -3.15 -19.57
C ASN A 134 1.08 -3.91 -19.91
N ALA A 135 2.15 -3.64 -19.17
CA ALA A 135 3.40 -4.37 -19.32
C ALA A 135 3.18 -5.87 -19.05
N PRO A 136 3.82 -6.77 -19.82
CA PRO A 136 3.72 -8.20 -19.57
C PRO A 136 4.39 -8.56 -18.24
N PHE A 137 3.69 -9.27 -17.37
CA PHE A 137 4.30 -9.85 -16.17
C PHE A 137 5.03 -11.13 -16.54
N THR A 138 6.36 -11.19 -16.34
CA THR A 138 7.19 -12.34 -16.74
C THR A 138 6.72 -13.68 -16.15
N ALA A 139 6.25 -13.68 -14.89
CA ALA A 139 5.69 -14.88 -14.25
C ALA A 139 4.21 -15.14 -14.60
N GLY A 140 3.56 -14.24 -15.34
CA GLY A 140 2.12 -14.18 -15.53
C GLY A 140 1.39 -13.52 -14.36
N PRO A 141 0.29 -12.77 -14.61
CA PRO A 141 -0.40 -11.98 -13.59
C PRO A 141 -0.98 -12.84 -12.46
N THR A 142 -1.56 -14.00 -12.75
CA THR A 142 -2.14 -14.89 -11.73
C THR A 142 -1.08 -15.50 -10.81
N ALA A 143 0.07 -15.94 -11.35
CA ALA A 143 1.13 -16.51 -10.53
C ALA A 143 1.78 -15.42 -9.65
N LEU A 144 1.98 -14.23 -10.20
CA LEU A 144 2.47 -13.07 -9.46
C LEU A 144 1.54 -12.72 -8.29
N GLY A 145 0.23 -12.61 -8.56
CA GLY A 145 -0.78 -12.41 -7.54
C GLY A 145 -0.70 -13.49 -6.46
N LYS A 146 -0.59 -14.77 -6.85
CA LYS A 146 -0.48 -15.89 -5.90
C LYS A 146 0.71 -15.79 -4.98
N VAL A 147 1.87 -15.34 -5.48
CA VAL A 147 3.05 -15.14 -4.64
C VAL A 147 2.83 -13.98 -3.67
N MET A 148 2.27 -12.86 -4.11
CA MET A 148 1.93 -11.72 -3.25
C MET A 148 0.94 -12.09 -2.15
N GLY A 149 -0.14 -12.79 -2.50
CA GLY A 149 -1.14 -13.27 -1.55
C GLY A 149 -0.53 -14.23 -0.52
N THR A 150 0.35 -15.13 -0.97
CA THR A 150 1.08 -16.04 -0.07
C THR A 150 1.96 -15.24 0.91
N TRP A 151 2.64 -14.21 0.40
CA TRP A 151 3.53 -13.39 1.21
C TRP A 151 2.77 -12.61 2.28
N ILE A 152 1.70 -11.91 1.93
CA ILE A 152 0.96 -11.09 2.89
C ILE A 152 0.25 -11.96 3.94
N ARG A 153 -0.23 -13.17 3.59
CA ARG A 153 -0.69 -14.14 4.60
C ARG A 153 0.42 -14.53 5.56
N ARG A 154 1.61 -14.87 5.06
CA ARG A 154 2.75 -15.22 5.93
C ARG A 154 3.14 -14.07 6.83
N PHE A 155 3.09 -12.84 6.32
CA PHE A 155 3.30 -11.65 7.11
C PHE A 155 2.26 -11.53 8.23
N HIS A 156 0.96 -11.62 7.94
CA HIS A 156 -0.10 -11.60 8.94
C HIS A 156 0.04 -12.73 9.98
N CYS A 157 0.37 -13.96 9.56
CA CYS A 157 0.60 -15.07 10.48
C CYS A 157 1.85 -14.83 11.36
N TRP A 158 2.93 -14.34 10.78
CA TRP A 158 4.16 -14.03 11.50
C TRP A 158 3.93 -12.92 12.53
N THR A 159 3.25 -11.84 12.15
CA THR A 159 2.95 -10.73 13.05
C THR A 159 1.92 -11.10 14.11
N ALA A 160 1.11 -12.14 13.92
CA ALA A 160 0.19 -12.67 14.93
C ALA A 160 0.89 -13.56 15.97
N ASP A 161 2.07 -14.11 15.66
CA ASP A 161 2.82 -15.00 16.56
C ASP A 161 3.11 -14.34 17.92
N VAL A 162 3.05 -15.11 19.01
CA VAL A 162 3.25 -14.61 20.38
C VAL A 162 4.60 -13.89 20.54
N ASN A 163 5.64 -14.32 19.81
CA ASN A 163 6.96 -13.71 19.85
C ASN A 163 7.00 -12.30 19.24
N GLN A 164 6.02 -11.95 18.39
CA GLN A 164 5.91 -10.60 17.80
C GLN A 164 5.09 -9.62 18.63
N LYS A 165 4.68 -10.00 19.86
CA LYS A 165 3.95 -9.12 20.78
C LYS A 165 4.66 -7.78 21.06
N PRO A 166 5.99 -7.72 21.27
CA PRO A 166 6.70 -6.44 21.42
C PRO A 166 6.59 -5.55 20.18
N LEU A 167 6.71 -6.12 18.98
CA LEU A 167 6.58 -5.39 17.72
C LEU A 167 5.17 -4.82 17.54
N ARG A 168 4.12 -5.63 17.80
CA ARG A 168 2.73 -5.17 17.73
C ARG A 168 2.46 -3.97 18.65
N ARG A 169 2.96 -4.02 19.89
CA ARG A 169 2.83 -2.91 20.85
C ARG A 169 3.56 -1.66 20.38
N LEU A 170 4.77 -1.82 19.86
CA LEU A 170 5.55 -0.71 19.35
C LEU A 170 4.86 -0.04 18.14
N VAL A 171 4.25 -0.81 17.26
CA VAL A 171 3.54 -0.26 16.08
C VAL A 171 2.18 0.33 16.41
N TYR A 172 1.53 -0.13 17.49
CA TYR A 172 0.27 0.44 17.96
C TYR A 172 0.38 1.95 18.27
N ASP A 173 1.52 2.39 18.79
CA ASP A 173 1.76 3.80 19.14
C ASP A 173 1.83 4.72 17.90
N ASN A 174 1.83 4.16 16.68
CA ASN A 174 1.68 4.90 15.42
C ASN A 174 0.25 5.45 15.19
N SER A 175 -0.37 5.93 16.27
CA SER A 175 -1.75 6.41 16.32
C SER A 175 -2.02 7.61 15.41
N ALA A 176 -1.02 8.47 15.20
CA ALA A 176 -1.11 9.60 14.28
C ALA A 176 -1.31 9.13 12.83
N MET A 177 -0.51 8.16 12.36
CA MET A 177 -0.66 7.60 11.01
C MET A 177 -1.95 6.78 10.89
N ARG A 178 -2.32 6.03 11.93
CA ARG A 178 -3.60 5.33 11.99
C ARG A 178 -4.80 6.27 11.86
N LYS A 179 -4.76 7.41 12.55
CA LYS A 179 -5.80 8.45 12.43
C LYS A 179 -5.84 9.03 11.03
N ILE A 180 -4.68 9.36 10.44
CA ILE A 180 -4.61 9.90 9.08
C ILE A 180 -5.16 8.88 8.09
N ARG A 181 -4.82 7.60 8.24
CA ARG A 181 -5.36 6.53 7.41
C ARG A 181 -6.88 6.52 7.46
N TYR A 182 -7.47 6.60 8.65
CA TYR A 182 -8.92 6.72 8.81
C TYR A 182 -9.46 7.97 8.10
N ASP A 183 -8.89 9.14 8.36
CA ASP A 183 -9.38 10.43 7.83
C ASP A 183 -9.45 10.42 6.29
N ILE A 184 -8.46 9.82 5.62
CA ILE A 184 -8.40 9.74 4.14
C ILE A 184 -9.09 8.51 3.54
N SER A 185 -9.72 7.67 4.37
CA SER A 185 -10.44 6.46 3.96
C SER A 185 -11.89 6.48 4.47
N TYR A 186 -12.19 5.72 5.53
CA TYR A 186 -13.51 5.63 6.16
C TYR A 186 -14.04 6.96 6.70
N GLY A 187 -13.15 7.86 7.11
CA GLY A 187 -13.52 9.21 7.54
C GLY A 187 -14.12 10.05 6.39
N ALA A 188 -13.70 9.81 5.15
CA ALA A 188 -14.01 10.65 4.00
C ALA A 188 -15.01 10.06 3.00
N PHE A 189 -15.13 8.73 2.86
CA PHE A 189 -15.87 8.13 1.74
C PHE A 189 -17.35 8.55 1.66
N THR A 190 -18.05 8.71 2.80
CA THR A 190 -19.45 9.19 2.77
C THR A 190 -19.56 10.63 2.29
N THR A 191 -18.60 11.50 2.63
CA THR A 191 -18.52 12.88 2.11
C THR A 191 -18.31 12.90 0.60
N ILE A 192 -17.58 11.92 0.05
CA ILE A 192 -17.41 11.76 -1.40
C ILE A 192 -18.74 11.36 -2.03
N LEU A 193 -19.39 10.31 -1.50
CA LEU A 193 -20.63 9.78 -2.06
C LEU A 193 -21.81 10.76 -2.00
N LYS A 194 -21.81 11.70 -1.05
CA LYS A 194 -22.77 12.82 -1.02
C LYS A 194 -22.71 13.74 -2.25
N LYS A 195 -21.63 13.68 -3.04
CA LYS A 195 -21.52 14.39 -4.33
C LYS A 195 -22.24 13.67 -5.48
N PHE A 196 -22.78 12.47 -5.22
CA PHE A 196 -23.50 11.63 -6.18
C PHE A 196 -24.90 11.35 -5.62
N PRO A 197 -25.86 12.29 -5.77
CA PRO A 197 -27.14 12.26 -5.08
C PRO A 197 -27.92 10.95 -5.26
N ASP A 198 -28.01 10.43 -6.49
CA ASP A 198 -28.72 9.19 -6.79
C ASP A 198 -28.17 7.99 -5.99
N ILE A 199 -26.86 7.94 -5.78
CA ILE A 199 -26.22 6.89 -4.98
C ILE A 199 -26.51 7.12 -3.50
N TRP A 200 -26.37 8.37 -3.03
CA TRP A 200 -26.54 8.72 -1.63
C TRP A 200 -27.99 8.53 -1.16
N GLU A 201 -28.97 8.92 -1.96
CA GLU A 201 -30.39 8.75 -1.64
C GLU A 201 -30.76 7.27 -1.51
N ALA A 202 -30.23 6.41 -2.38
CA ALA A 202 -30.51 4.98 -2.35
C ALA A 202 -29.80 4.23 -1.20
N LYS A 203 -28.56 4.61 -0.89
CA LYS A 203 -27.63 3.78 -0.07
C LYS A 203 -27.10 4.46 1.18
N GLY A 204 -27.37 5.76 1.38
CA GLY A 204 -26.72 6.61 2.38
C GLY A 204 -26.79 6.06 3.81
N HIS A 205 -27.93 5.50 4.21
CA HIS A 205 -28.12 4.93 5.55
C HIS A 205 -27.14 3.77 5.84
N ILE A 206 -26.99 2.82 4.90
CA ILE A 206 -26.04 1.70 5.03
C ILE A 206 -24.59 2.21 5.01
N LEU A 207 -24.30 3.20 4.16
CA LEU A 207 -22.97 3.80 4.08
C LEU A 207 -22.56 4.46 5.41
N ASP A 208 -23.50 5.13 6.10
CA ASP A 208 -23.26 5.70 7.42
C ASP A 208 -23.11 4.62 8.52
N GLU A 209 -23.82 3.49 8.44
CA GLU A 209 -23.62 2.34 9.33
C GLU A 209 -22.21 1.75 9.18
N VAL A 210 -21.76 1.53 7.93
CA VAL A 210 -20.40 1.04 7.63
C VAL A 210 -19.34 2.01 8.15
N LYS A 211 -19.56 3.33 7.99
CA LYS A 211 -18.67 4.35 8.55
C LYS A 211 -18.62 4.26 10.07
N SER A 212 -19.75 4.07 10.72
CA SER A 212 -19.86 3.97 12.18
C SER A 212 -19.13 2.74 12.71
N MET A 213 -19.29 1.60 12.03
CA MET A 213 -18.54 0.37 12.31
C MET A 213 -17.03 0.63 12.21
N ALA A 214 -16.56 1.21 11.09
CA ALA A 214 -15.13 1.47 10.91
C ALA A 214 -14.61 2.48 11.95
N THR A 215 -15.42 3.47 12.33
CA THR A 215 -15.05 4.42 13.40
C THR A 215 -14.81 3.68 14.73
N ALA A 216 -15.68 2.73 15.09
CA ALA A 216 -15.50 1.93 16.30
C ALA A 216 -14.25 1.04 16.20
N GLU A 217 -13.97 0.46 15.03
CA GLU A 217 -12.77 -0.33 14.79
C GLU A 217 -11.49 0.51 14.94
N TYR A 218 -11.44 1.71 14.34
CA TYR A 218 -10.30 2.61 14.48
C TYR A 218 -10.15 3.19 15.89
N ALA A 219 -11.19 3.13 16.73
CA ALA A 219 -11.12 3.47 18.15
C ALA A 219 -10.67 2.30 19.04
N LYS A 220 -10.67 1.06 18.52
CA LYS A 220 -10.26 -0.13 19.27
C LYS A 220 -8.80 -0.03 19.73
N VAL A 221 -8.59 -0.36 21.00
CA VAL A 221 -7.28 -0.55 21.65
C VAL A 221 -6.95 -2.05 21.63
N PRO A 222 -5.69 -2.46 21.42
CA PRO A 222 -5.25 -3.84 21.52
C PRO A 222 -5.29 -4.35 22.97
N ASP A 223 -6.50 -4.57 23.47
CA ASP A 223 -6.75 -5.15 24.81
C ASP A 223 -7.04 -6.65 24.73
N ASP A 224 -7.49 -7.13 23.57
CA ASP A 224 -7.83 -8.54 23.33
C ASP A 224 -6.95 -9.12 22.21
N GLU A 225 -5.99 -9.98 22.61
CA GLU A 225 -5.08 -10.68 21.70
C GLU A 225 -5.67 -12.01 21.18
N SER A 226 -6.93 -12.32 21.46
CA SER A 226 -7.59 -13.57 21.00
C SER A 226 -8.15 -13.50 19.58
N ASP A 227 -8.41 -12.29 19.07
CA ASP A 227 -8.95 -12.08 17.73
C ASP A 227 -7.83 -12.11 16.67
N MET A 228 -7.65 -13.27 16.02
CA MET A 228 -6.62 -13.50 15.00
C MET A 228 -6.80 -12.64 13.74
N LEU A 229 -7.95 -11.98 13.56
CA LEU A 229 -8.18 -11.05 12.45
C LEU A 229 -7.61 -9.66 12.73
N TRP A 230 -7.22 -9.39 13.98
CA TRP A 230 -6.57 -8.16 14.38
C TRP A 230 -5.09 -8.39 14.65
N GLY A 231 -4.26 -7.56 14.02
CA GLY A 231 -2.82 -7.68 14.15
C GLY A 231 -2.11 -6.49 13.56
N LEU A 232 -0.82 -6.71 13.26
CA LEU A 232 -0.02 -5.72 12.56
C LEU A 232 -0.28 -5.89 11.07
N ILE A 233 -0.75 -4.81 10.45
CA ILE A 233 -0.95 -4.67 9.01
C ILE A 233 0.05 -3.67 8.44
N HIS A 234 0.30 -3.73 7.14
CA HIS A 234 1.07 -2.72 6.44
C HIS A 234 0.35 -1.37 6.47
N GLY A 235 -0.99 -1.36 6.40
CA GLY A 235 -1.81 -0.15 6.55
C GLY A 235 -1.83 0.79 5.34
N ASP A 236 -0.97 0.53 4.35
CA ASP A 236 -0.99 1.13 3.03
C ASP A 236 -0.54 0.13 1.97
N PHE A 237 -1.17 -1.05 1.94
CA PHE A 237 -0.80 -2.14 1.04
C PHE A 237 -1.53 -2.03 -0.31
N TRP A 238 -0.95 -1.29 -1.26
CA TRP A 238 -1.49 -1.10 -2.62
C TRP A 238 -0.40 -1.27 -3.68
N THR A 239 -0.78 -1.30 -4.96
CA THR A 239 0.17 -1.65 -6.04
C THR A 239 1.26 -0.59 -6.26
N GLY A 240 1.12 0.62 -5.73
CA GLY A 240 2.18 1.63 -5.73
C GLY A 240 3.33 1.30 -4.77
N ASN A 241 3.06 0.54 -3.71
CA ASN A 241 4.05 0.12 -2.70
C ASN A 241 4.65 -1.27 -2.98
N VAL A 242 4.42 -1.78 -4.20
CA VAL A 242 5.02 -3.01 -4.70
C VAL A 242 5.92 -2.66 -5.88
N LEU A 243 7.24 -2.77 -5.71
CA LEU A 243 8.18 -2.59 -6.81
C LEU A 243 8.54 -3.93 -7.43
N MET A 244 8.72 -3.90 -8.74
CA MET A 244 9.08 -5.07 -9.54
C MET A 244 10.29 -4.74 -10.41
N PRO A 245 11.12 -5.73 -10.79
CA PRO A 245 12.23 -5.47 -11.68
C PRO A 245 11.70 -4.96 -13.02
N SER A 246 12.32 -3.91 -13.54
CA SER A 246 12.08 -3.42 -14.88
C SER A 246 12.84 -4.30 -15.87
N SER A 247 12.17 -4.83 -16.88
CA SER A 247 12.85 -5.44 -18.03
C SER A 247 13.46 -4.31 -18.86
N ASN A 248 14.79 -4.17 -18.84
CA ASN A 248 15.44 -3.37 -19.86
C ASN A 248 15.19 -4.04 -21.22
N ASP A 249 14.69 -3.27 -22.19
CA ASP A 249 14.54 -3.67 -23.58
C ASP A 249 13.49 -4.77 -23.90
N GLY A 250 12.57 -5.05 -22.98
CA GLY A 250 11.45 -5.96 -23.21
C GLY A 250 11.82 -7.45 -23.25
N GLU A 251 13.08 -7.78 -22.94
CA GLU A 251 13.51 -9.16 -22.80
C GLU A 251 12.93 -9.80 -21.53
N PRO A 252 12.53 -11.08 -21.56
CA PRO A 252 12.05 -11.78 -20.38
C PRO A 252 13.12 -11.77 -19.28
N LEU A 253 12.72 -11.43 -18.04
CA LEU A 253 13.61 -11.54 -16.90
C LEU A 253 14.05 -13.00 -16.72
N GLU A 254 15.34 -13.27 -16.95
CA GLU A 254 15.94 -14.57 -16.68
C GLU A 254 16.27 -14.69 -15.18
N GLY A 255 15.98 -15.85 -14.59
CA GLY A 255 16.36 -16.16 -13.20
C GLY A 255 15.28 -15.86 -12.16
N ILE A 256 15.70 -15.35 -11.01
CA ILE A 256 14.83 -15.05 -9.86
C ILE A 256 14.28 -13.63 -10.01
N ILE A 257 12.95 -13.49 -9.93
CA ILE A 257 12.25 -12.21 -9.94
C ILE A 257 12.14 -11.73 -8.49
N GLU A 258 12.78 -10.60 -8.16
CA GLU A 258 12.68 -10.00 -6.84
C GLU A 258 11.64 -8.87 -6.83
N LEU A 259 10.57 -9.05 -6.06
CA LEU A 259 9.63 -7.98 -5.75
C LEU A 259 9.95 -7.36 -4.39
N PHE A 260 9.53 -6.12 -4.23
CA PHE A 260 9.79 -5.34 -3.04
C PHE A 260 8.52 -4.74 -2.49
N ILE A 261 8.29 -4.92 -1.20
CA ILE A 261 7.23 -4.23 -0.49
C ILE A 261 7.86 -3.11 0.32
N ILE A 262 7.47 -1.88 0.01
CA ILE A 262 8.08 -0.64 0.49
C ILE A 262 7.08 0.21 1.29
N ASP A 263 7.57 1.29 1.89
CA ASP A 263 6.77 2.33 2.54
C ASP A 263 5.98 1.87 3.77
N TRP A 264 6.72 1.41 4.78
CA TRP A 264 6.17 0.83 6.02
C TRP A 264 5.80 1.89 7.08
N GLU A 265 5.77 3.18 6.73
CA GLU A 265 5.49 4.26 7.69
C GLU A 265 4.04 4.27 8.20
N MET A 266 3.13 3.65 7.44
CA MET A 266 1.71 3.50 7.78
C MET A 266 1.39 2.18 8.50
N ALA A 267 2.41 1.37 8.82
CA ALA A 267 2.23 0.15 9.57
C ALA A 267 1.51 0.45 10.89
N GLN A 268 0.49 -0.35 11.20
CA GLN A 268 -0.42 -0.09 12.30
C GLN A 268 -1.06 -1.36 12.83
N TYR A 269 -1.65 -1.26 14.02
CA TYR A 269 -2.58 -2.27 14.51
C TYR A 269 -3.95 -2.10 13.85
N GLY A 270 -4.45 -3.16 13.22
CA GLY A 270 -5.70 -3.13 12.48
C GLY A 270 -6.15 -4.50 12.04
N ARG A 271 -7.23 -4.51 11.27
CA ARG A 271 -7.81 -5.71 10.67
C ARG A 271 -7.04 -6.15 9.44
N ILE A 272 -6.75 -7.44 9.30
CA ILE A 272 -6.03 -7.99 8.14
C ILE A 272 -6.75 -7.72 6.81
N GLU A 273 -8.08 -7.59 6.85
CA GLU A 273 -8.91 -7.33 5.68
C GLU A 273 -8.65 -5.94 5.09
N TYR A 274 -8.03 -5.02 5.85
CA TYR A 274 -7.69 -3.69 5.37
C TYR A 274 -6.59 -3.76 4.29
N ASP A 275 -5.54 -4.57 4.52
CA ASP A 275 -4.47 -4.77 3.53
C ASP A 275 -5.00 -5.49 2.28
N LEU A 276 -5.85 -6.51 2.47
CA LEU A 276 -6.43 -7.26 1.34
C LEU A 276 -7.36 -6.39 0.50
N GLY A 277 -8.32 -5.71 1.14
CA GLY A 277 -9.28 -4.88 0.46
C GLY A 277 -8.64 -3.67 -0.21
N GLN A 278 -7.60 -3.08 0.40
CA GLN A 278 -6.85 -2.01 -0.25
C GLN A 278 -6.15 -2.50 -1.52
N MET A 279 -5.43 -3.62 -1.46
CA MET A 279 -4.72 -4.17 -2.60
C MET A 279 -5.68 -4.54 -3.75
N ILE A 280 -6.82 -5.17 -3.42
CA ILE A 280 -7.87 -5.53 -4.39
C ILE A 280 -8.54 -4.29 -4.97
N GLY A 281 -8.92 -3.33 -4.12
CA GLY A 281 -9.55 -2.08 -4.54
C GLY A 281 -8.64 -1.26 -5.45
N ASP A 282 -7.34 -1.23 -5.17
CA ASP A 282 -6.36 -0.54 -6.00
C ASP A 282 -6.18 -1.23 -7.36
N MET A 283 -6.07 -2.56 -7.42
CA MET A 283 -6.08 -3.29 -8.70
C MET A 283 -7.37 -3.06 -9.49
N TYR A 284 -8.52 -3.08 -8.81
CA TYR A 284 -9.83 -2.86 -9.42
C TYR A 284 -9.97 -1.42 -9.96
N GLU A 285 -9.42 -0.44 -9.25
CA GLU A 285 -9.31 0.94 -9.72
C GLU A 285 -8.55 1.04 -11.05
N ARG A 286 -7.44 0.29 -11.22
CA ARG A 286 -6.69 0.26 -12.50
C ARG A 286 -7.51 -0.40 -13.61
N LYS A 287 -8.34 -1.41 -13.29
CA LYS A 287 -9.31 -1.95 -14.26
C LYS A 287 -10.27 -0.86 -14.73
N VAL A 288 -10.85 -0.10 -13.81
CA VAL A 288 -11.89 0.90 -14.14
C VAL A 288 -11.32 2.10 -14.89
N PHE A 289 -10.26 2.72 -14.38
CA PHE A 289 -9.74 3.98 -14.91
C PHE A 289 -8.64 3.81 -15.96
N ALA A 290 -7.81 2.78 -15.85
CA ALA A 290 -6.69 2.55 -16.77
C ALA A 290 -6.94 1.39 -17.76
N LYS A 291 -8.08 0.69 -17.65
CA LYS A 291 -8.38 -0.51 -18.46
C LYS A 291 -7.26 -1.55 -18.39
N ALA A 292 -6.66 -1.70 -17.21
CA ALA A 292 -5.57 -2.64 -17.01
C ALA A 292 -6.07 -4.09 -17.18
N GLU A 293 -5.62 -4.78 -18.21
CA GLU A 293 -6.10 -6.12 -18.60
C GLU A 293 -5.72 -7.18 -17.57
N ASN A 294 -4.59 -6.97 -16.90
CA ASN A 294 -4.02 -7.89 -15.93
C ASN A 294 -4.61 -7.74 -14.51
N ALA A 295 -5.46 -6.75 -14.25
CA ALA A 295 -5.98 -6.47 -12.92
C ALA A 295 -6.81 -7.63 -12.33
N LEU A 296 -7.77 -8.18 -13.08
CA LEU A 296 -8.61 -9.29 -12.58
C LEU A 296 -7.81 -10.59 -12.39
N PRO A 297 -6.96 -11.02 -13.34
CA PRO A 297 -6.11 -12.19 -13.12
C PRO A 297 -5.18 -12.05 -11.91
N LEU A 298 -4.66 -10.84 -11.63
CA LEU A 298 -3.88 -10.56 -10.43
C LEU A 298 -4.72 -10.67 -9.15
N ILE A 299 -5.93 -10.10 -9.11
CA ILE A 299 -6.84 -10.23 -7.96
C ILE A 299 -7.15 -11.70 -7.66
N GLN A 300 -7.49 -12.49 -8.69
CA GLN A 300 -7.76 -13.92 -8.54
C GLN A 300 -6.54 -14.68 -8.01
N GLY A 301 -5.35 -14.39 -8.55
CA GLY A 301 -4.09 -14.93 -8.06
C GLY A 301 -3.84 -14.56 -6.61
N PHE A 302 -3.98 -13.28 -6.26
CA PHE A 302 -3.77 -12.73 -4.93
C PHE A 302 -4.63 -13.41 -3.88
N LEU A 303 -5.93 -13.52 -4.13
CA LEU A 303 -6.83 -14.23 -3.23
C LEU A 303 -6.50 -15.73 -3.14
N SER A 304 -6.22 -16.39 -4.27
CA SER A 304 -5.77 -17.79 -4.25
C SER A 304 -4.49 -18.01 -3.46
N GLY A 305 -3.56 -17.06 -3.51
CA GLY A 305 -2.31 -17.07 -2.76
C GLY A 305 -2.50 -16.84 -1.27
N TYR A 306 -3.38 -15.91 -0.92
CA TYR A 306 -3.77 -15.69 0.47
C TYR A 306 -4.47 -16.95 1.02
N GLY A 307 -5.35 -17.57 0.23
CA GLY A 307 -6.09 -18.77 0.60
C GLY A 307 -7.50 -18.44 1.06
N ALA A 308 -8.20 -19.46 1.56
CA ALA A 308 -9.62 -19.35 1.89
C ALA A 308 -9.88 -18.29 2.97
N LEU A 309 -10.87 -17.46 2.71
CA LEU A 309 -11.50 -16.55 3.66
C LEU A 309 -12.84 -17.18 4.08
N SER A 310 -13.23 -16.98 5.34
CA SER A 310 -14.62 -17.13 5.74
C SER A 310 -15.50 -16.12 5.01
N ASP A 311 -16.80 -16.39 4.92
CA ASP A 311 -17.75 -15.47 4.29
C ASP A 311 -17.70 -14.09 4.97
N GLU A 312 -17.57 -14.04 6.30
CA GLU A 312 -17.44 -12.77 7.03
C GLU A 312 -16.20 -11.98 6.58
N GLU A 313 -15.02 -12.61 6.56
CA GLU A 313 -13.79 -11.98 6.09
C GLU A 313 -13.92 -11.52 4.62
N ALA A 314 -14.51 -12.34 3.75
CA ALA A 314 -14.71 -12.02 2.35
C ALA A 314 -15.60 -10.78 2.16
N PHE A 315 -16.71 -10.67 2.89
CA PHE A 315 -17.56 -9.48 2.89
C PHE A 315 -16.82 -8.25 3.41
N ARG A 316 -16.02 -8.40 4.48
CA ARG A 316 -15.19 -7.31 5.01
C ARG A 316 -14.19 -6.82 3.96
N VAL A 317 -13.50 -7.73 3.27
CA VAL A 317 -12.58 -7.39 2.18
C VAL A 317 -13.29 -6.65 1.05
N ALA A 318 -14.49 -7.06 0.67
CA ALA A 318 -15.29 -6.37 -0.35
C ALA A 318 -15.66 -4.94 0.06
N ILE A 319 -16.06 -4.73 1.33
CA ILE A 319 -16.32 -3.38 1.87
C ILE A 319 -15.07 -2.50 1.79
N HIS A 320 -13.90 -3.03 2.17
CA HIS A 320 -12.63 -2.30 2.09
C HIS A 320 -12.24 -1.97 0.63
N ALA A 321 -12.43 -2.90 -0.30
CA ALA A 321 -12.16 -2.67 -1.72
C ALA A 321 -13.08 -1.58 -2.31
N GLY A 322 -14.38 -1.63 -1.98
CA GLY A 322 -15.34 -0.60 -2.39
C GLY A 322 -15.02 0.78 -1.81
N GLN A 323 -14.65 0.85 -0.53
CA GLN A 323 -14.20 2.08 0.11
C GLN A 323 -12.96 2.65 -0.59
N HIS A 324 -11.98 1.81 -0.90
CA HIS A 324 -10.76 2.24 -1.59
C HIS A 324 -11.08 2.88 -2.96
N LEU A 325 -11.94 2.22 -3.74
CA LEU A 325 -12.37 2.69 -5.06
C LEU A 325 -13.11 4.04 -4.98
N VAL A 326 -14.02 4.21 -4.00
CA VAL A 326 -14.69 5.50 -3.76
C VAL A 326 -13.66 6.60 -3.42
N CYS A 327 -12.69 6.28 -2.58
CA CYS A 327 -11.66 7.23 -2.17
C CYS A 327 -10.65 7.60 -3.26
N TRP A 328 -10.69 6.97 -4.45
CA TRP A 328 -9.96 7.47 -5.62
C TRP A 328 -10.21 8.95 -5.87
N TYR A 329 -11.46 9.40 -5.66
CA TYR A 329 -11.90 10.77 -5.92
C TYR A 329 -11.06 11.83 -5.20
N ILE A 330 -10.55 11.51 -4.00
CA ILE A 330 -9.72 12.42 -3.20
C ILE A 330 -8.22 12.08 -3.26
N ARG A 331 -7.85 10.90 -3.78
CA ARG A 331 -6.45 10.49 -3.98
C ARG A 331 -5.86 10.99 -5.31
N ARG A 332 -6.69 11.23 -6.32
CA ARG A 332 -6.25 11.84 -7.60
C ARG A 332 -5.63 13.22 -7.38
N ASP A 333 -4.85 13.71 -8.36
CA ASP A 333 -4.41 15.11 -8.38
C ASP A 333 -5.65 16.02 -8.41
N PRO A 334 -5.88 16.88 -7.40
CA PRO A 334 -7.06 17.74 -7.35
C PRO A 334 -7.15 18.71 -8.53
N ASN A 335 -6.03 19.02 -9.19
CA ASN A 335 -5.97 19.89 -10.36
C ASN A 335 -6.22 19.16 -11.68
N SER A 336 -6.25 17.82 -11.68
CA SER A 336 -6.59 17.06 -12.88
C SER A 336 -8.06 17.30 -13.24
N SER A 337 -8.33 17.57 -14.52
CA SER A 337 -9.70 17.69 -15.00
C SER A 337 -10.44 16.35 -14.88
N LEU A 338 -11.73 16.42 -14.54
CA LEU A 338 -12.64 15.28 -14.64
C LEU A 338 -13.33 15.21 -16.00
N THR A 339 -13.12 16.22 -16.87
CA THR A 339 -13.71 16.27 -18.21
C THR A 339 -13.25 15.10 -19.06
N GLY A 340 -14.20 14.37 -19.62
CA GLY A 340 -13.96 13.19 -20.47
C GLY A 340 -13.91 11.87 -19.70
N ILE A 341 -14.04 11.88 -18.37
CA ILE A 341 -14.08 10.67 -17.53
C ILE A 341 -15.26 10.66 -16.54
N GLU A 342 -16.21 11.59 -16.65
CA GLU A 342 -17.33 11.74 -15.71
C GLU A 342 -18.12 10.44 -15.54
N ASP A 343 -18.41 9.75 -16.64
CA ASP A 343 -19.12 8.47 -16.63
C ASP A 343 -18.31 7.37 -15.93
N GLN A 344 -16.99 7.35 -16.13
CA GLN A 344 -16.10 6.39 -15.44
C GLN A 344 -16.05 6.68 -13.94
N VAL A 345 -16.04 7.95 -13.55
CA VAL A 345 -16.10 8.34 -12.12
C VAL A 345 -17.44 7.92 -11.53
N GLY A 346 -18.56 8.21 -12.20
CA GLY A 346 -19.89 7.80 -11.76
C GLY A 346 -20.01 6.29 -11.60
N GLU A 347 -19.46 5.53 -12.56
CA GLU A 347 -19.42 4.07 -12.49
C GLU A 347 -18.55 3.56 -11.34
N ALA A 348 -17.36 4.13 -11.13
CA ALA A 348 -16.51 3.78 -10.00
C ALA A 348 -17.20 4.01 -8.65
N MET A 349 -17.94 5.11 -8.50
CA MET A 349 -18.70 5.38 -7.28
C MET A 349 -19.86 4.40 -7.10
N ARG A 350 -20.53 4.02 -8.20
CA ARG A 350 -21.61 3.03 -8.18
C ARG A 350 -21.07 1.67 -7.74
N ILE A 351 -20.07 1.13 -8.45
CA ILE A 351 -19.42 -0.14 -8.12
C ILE A 351 -18.89 -0.13 -6.68
N GLY A 352 -18.15 0.92 -6.30
CA GLY A 352 -17.58 1.01 -4.95
C GLY A 352 -18.66 1.02 -3.86
N SER A 353 -19.75 1.76 -4.07
CA SER A 353 -20.90 1.76 -3.15
C SER A 353 -21.64 0.41 -3.13
N ASP A 354 -21.73 -0.29 -4.26
CA ASP A 354 -22.36 -1.60 -4.34
C ASP A 354 -21.55 -2.66 -3.61
N PHE A 355 -20.22 -2.66 -3.72
CA PHE A 355 -19.36 -3.54 -2.93
C PHE A 355 -19.52 -3.30 -1.42
N ILE A 356 -19.64 -2.03 -1.00
CA ILE A 356 -19.86 -1.69 0.40
C ILE A 356 -21.23 -2.19 0.88
N VAL A 357 -22.30 -1.86 0.15
CA VAL A 357 -23.67 -2.17 0.57
C VAL A 357 -23.96 -3.68 0.55
N ASN A 358 -23.59 -4.36 -0.53
CA ASN A 358 -23.80 -5.82 -0.62
C ASN A 358 -22.86 -6.58 0.30
N GLY A 359 -21.65 -6.06 0.56
CA GLY A 359 -20.77 -6.58 1.60
C GLY A 359 -21.40 -6.46 2.99
N TRP A 360 -21.99 -5.30 3.32
CA TRP A 360 -22.69 -5.09 4.58
C TRP A 360 -23.92 -6.00 4.72
N ALA A 361 -24.70 -6.14 3.66
CA ALA A 361 -25.88 -7.00 3.59
C ALA A 361 -25.55 -8.50 3.57
N ARG A 362 -24.27 -8.87 3.41
CA ARG A 362 -23.79 -10.26 3.27
C ARG A 362 -24.44 -10.98 2.08
N ASP A 363 -24.62 -10.28 0.97
CA ASP A 363 -25.30 -10.80 -0.22
C ASP A 363 -24.33 -11.59 -1.11
N ARG A 364 -24.15 -12.88 -0.79
CA ARG A 364 -23.26 -13.78 -1.55
C ARG A 364 -23.73 -13.99 -2.99
N ASP A 365 -25.05 -14.06 -3.21
CA ASP A 365 -25.63 -14.32 -4.52
C ASP A 365 -25.38 -13.15 -5.47
N TRP A 366 -25.45 -11.92 -4.95
CA TRP A 366 -25.04 -10.73 -5.70
C TRP A 366 -23.58 -10.84 -6.14
N PHE A 367 -22.65 -11.12 -5.22
CA PHE A 367 -21.22 -11.22 -5.53
C PHE A 367 -20.88 -12.33 -6.54
N ALA A 368 -21.62 -13.44 -6.55
CA ALA A 368 -21.41 -14.54 -7.49
C ALA A 368 -21.55 -14.11 -8.97
N SER A 369 -22.25 -13.00 -9.23
CA SER A 369 -22.42 -12.41 -10.57
C SER A 369 -21.40 -11.30 -10.90
N THR A 370 -20.46 -11.02 -9.99
CA THR A 370 -19.50 -9.91 -10.11
C THR A 370 -18.08 -10.40 -10.34
N ASP A 371 -17.20 -9.48 -10.74
CA ASP A 371 -15.75 -9.71 -10.83
C ASP A 371 -15.11 -10.16 -9.49
N LEU A 372 -15.75 -9.87 -8.35
CA LEU A 372 -15.28 -10.23 -7.02
C LEU A 372 -15.86 -11.56 -6.50
N ALA A 373 -16.53 -12.37 -7.34
CA ALA A 373 -16.99 -13.71 -6.98
C ALA A 373 -15.87 -14.58 -6.37
N CYS A 374 -14.63 -14.40 -6.86
CA CYS A 374 -13.46 -15.13 -6.39
C CYS A 374 -13.12 -14.92 -4.90
N LEU A 375 -13.69 -13.91 -4.22
CA LEU A 375 -13.60 -13.77 -2.76
C LEU A 375 -14.24 -14.96 -2.01
N PHE A 376 -15.26 -15.59 -2.61
CA PHE A 376 -16.11 -16.60 -1.96
C PHE A 376 -15.91 -18.03 -2.51
N ASP A 377 -15.13 -18.19 -3.58
CA ASP A 377 -14.99 -19.46 -4.30
C ASP A 377 -13.88 -20.37 -3.75
N ILE A 378 -12.93 -19.82 -2.99
CA ILE A 378 -11.71 -20.54 -2.58
C ILE A 378 -12.00 -21.60 -1.51
N ALA A 379 -13.12 -21.50 -0.79
CA ALA A 379 -13.52 -22.45 0.26
C ALA A 379 -13.89 -23.85 -0.26
N THR A 380 -14.02 -24.06 -1.58
CA THR A 380 -14.54 -25.32 -2.15
C THR A 380 -13.50 -26.27 -2.77
N LYS A 381 -12.21 -25.93 -2.80
CA LYS A 381 -11.16 -26.78 -3.43
C LYS A 381 -10.07 -27.25 -2.48
N SER A 382 -10.44 -27.64 -1.27
CA SER A 382 -9.53 -28.31 -0.32
C SER A 382 -10.26 -29.49 0.32
N GLN A 383 -10.45 -30.55 -0.45
CA GLN A 383 -10.59 -31.92 0.04
C GLN A 383 -9.48 -32.77 -0.55
#